data_AF-A0A6P5IUZ2-F1
#
_entry.id   AF-A0A6P5IUZ2-F1
#
_cell.length_a   1.000
_cell.length_b   1.000
_cell.length_c   1.000
_cell.angle_alpha   90.00
_cell.angle_beta   90.00
_cell.angle_gamma   90.00
#
_symmetry.space_group_name_H-M   'P 1'
#
loop_
_entity.id
_entity.type
_entity.pdbx_description
1 polymer ?
#
loop_
_entity_poly.entity_id
_entity_poly.type
_entity_poly.pdbx_seq_one_letter_code
_entity_poly.pdbx_strand_id
1 'polypeptide(L)'
;MPTGILRAMSPTEIKEILHLAKLHELEVIPLVQTFGHMEFVLKHKQFSHLREVELFPNALNPHKEESLALVSTMISQVMELHRGVRWFHIGCDEVYYLGEGEMSKKWLQQEQNNMVKLCLSQMKAVASHVVIHHPNVKPIVWDDMLRGISEECLTESGIAQLVEPMIWDYVEDMDVHAKVLLMDKYRKCGFPKLWVASAFKGATGVNQSLTVISHHLKNNIQWLKVADSGPAEMLQGIVLTGWQRYDHFSVLCELLPMGIPSLAVCLQALKNGGYTDHVKKIVEKYLGMSDLEINSFMSENFGTFPGSDVFALITQVSFHLRHSVDELLERNRYVTGWFSPYHRKRKMIHPVMIQYIQPDAISLLTRWNAVIQELQAALERIFYPDAVEEWLEENTHPTIQKLQQLLQDLDAAIAAQS
;
A
#
# COMPACT_ATOMS: atom_id res chain seq x y z
N MET A 1 -9.86 -17.87 -10.63
CA MET A 1 -9.01 -17.21 -9.63
C MET A 1 -9.72 -15.94 -9.16
N PRO A 2 -9.94 -15.78 -7.86
CA PRO A 2 -10.11 -14.45 -7.30
C PRO A 2 -9.09 -14.25 -6.18
N THR A 3 -7.92 -13.70 -6.49
CA THR A 3 -6.96 -13.21 -5.51
C THR A 3 -6.88 -11.69 -5.65
N GLY A 4 -7.85 -11.01 -5.06
CA GLY A 4 -7.91 -9.55 -4.98
C GLY A 4 -9.29 -9.10 -4.49
N ILE A 5 -9.30 -7.99 -3.73
CA ILE A 5 -10.45 -7.42 -2.99
C ILE A 5 -11.78 -7.83 -3.61
N LEU A 6 -12.52 -8.67 -2.90
CA LEU A 6 -13.78 -9.26 -3.36
C LEU A 6 -14.97 -8.31 -3.18
N ARG A 7 -14.80 -7.21 -2.43
CA ARG A 7 -15.91 -6.39 -1.98
C ARG A 7 -15.61 -4.89 -1.97
N ALA A 8 -16.51 -4.12 -2.59
CA ALA A 8 -16.57 -2.68 -2.43
C ALA A 8 -17.35 -2.32 -1.14
N MET A 9 -17.01 -1.17 -0.54
CA MET A 9 -17.78 -0.64 0.60
C MET A 9 -19.22 -0.35 0.18
N SER A 10 -20.16 -0.73 1.05
CA SER A 10 -21.57 -0.41 0.88
C SER A 10 -21.85 1.08 1.13
N PRO A 11 -22.95 1.63 0.59
CA PRO A 11 -23.36 3.01 0.89
C PRO A 11 -23.54 3.28 2.39
N THR A 12 -23.93 2.26 3.18
CA THR A 12 -24.07 2.40 4.64
C THR A 12 -22.71 2.53 5.33
N GLU A 13 -21.73 1.69 4.95
CA GLU A 13 -20.36 1.79 5.46
C GLU A 13 -19.74 3.15 5.12
N ILE A 14 -19.93 3.65 3.89
CA ILE A 14 -19.45 4.98 3.49
C ILE A 14 -20.12 6.09 4.31
N LYS A 15 -21.43 6.03 4.51
CA LYS A 15 -22.15 7.04 5.33
C LYS A 15 -21.65 7.06 6.77
N GLU A 16 -21.33 5.89 7.34
CA GLU A 16 -20.76 5.79 8.68
C GLU A 16 -19.38 6.45 8.74
N ILE A 17 -18.50 6.16 7.77
CA ILE A 17 -17.17 6.81 7.68
C ILE A 17 -17.32 8.33 7.58
N LEU A 18 -18.21 8.83 6.74
CA LEU A 18 -18.47 10.27 6.58
C LEU A 18 -19.03 10.89 7.87
N HIS A 19 -19.90 10.17 8.58
CA HIS A 19 -20.44 10.61 9.85
C HIS A 19 -19.35 10.74 10.91
N LEU A 20 -18.53 9.70 11.08
CA LEU A 20 -17.41 9.68 12.03
C LEU A 20 -16.37 10.76 11.70
N ALA A 21 -16.01 10.92 10.41
CA ALA A 21 -15.09 11.97 9.98
C ALA A 21 -15.60 13.36 10.39
N LYS A 22 -16.89 13.64 10.15
CA LYS A 22 -17.52 14.91 10.56
C LYS A 22 -17.52 15.10 12.08
N LEU A 23 -17.80 14.05 12.87
CA LEU A 23 -17.76 14.12 14.34
C LEU A 23 -16.36 14.46 14.86
N HIS A 24 -15.32 14.10 14.12
CA HIS A 24 -13.92 14.36 14.45
C HIS A 24 -13.30 15.56 13.70
N GLU A 25 -14.13 16.40 13.08
CA GLU A 25 -13.69 17.59 12.34
C GLU A 25 -12.72 17.27 11.18
N LEU A 26 -12.84 16.07 10.60
CA LEU A 26 -12.08 15.62 9.45
C LEU A 26 -12.88 15.82 8.16
N GLU A 27 -12.22 16.37 7.13
CA GLU A 27 -12.74 16.42 5.77
C GLU A 27 -12.32 15.17 5.01
N VAL A 28 -13.24 14.59 4.23
CA VAL A 28 -12.98 13.42 3.39
C VAL A 28 -12.81 13.85 1.95
N ILE A 29 -11.67 13.50 1.35
CA ILE A 29 -11.40 13.66 -0.08
C ILE A 29 -11.47 12.27 -0.73
N PRO A 30 -12.53 11.96 -1.50
CA PRO A 30 -12.61 10.69 -2.21
C PRO A 30 -11.54 10.61 -3.32
N LEU A 31 -10.95 9.42 -3.48
CA LEU A 31 -10.05 9.07 -4.57
C LEU A 31 -10.66 7.94 -5.39
N VAL A 32 -10.74 8.13 -6.71
CA VAL A 32 -11.13 7.08 -7.67
C VAL A 32 -10.05 6.98 -8.73
N GLN A 33 -9.61 5.76 -9.02
CA GLN A 33 -8.72 5.51 -10.14
C GLN A 33 -9.50 5.58 -11.45
N THR A 34 -8.99 6.33 -12.43
CA THR A 34 -9.71 6.67 -13.67
C THR A 34 -8.90 6.48 -14.95
N PHE A 35 -7.66 6.00 -14.85
CA PHE A 35 -6.81 5.77 -16.02
C PHE A 35 -5.89 4.56 -15.85
N GLY A 36 -4.86 4.68 -14.99
CA GLY A 36 -4.09 3.56 -14.46
C GLY A 36 -4.77 2.95 -13.24
N HIS A 37 -4.20 1.87 -12.70
CA HIS A 37 -4.73 1.12 -11.55
C HIS A 37 -6.20 0.69 -11.70
N MET A 38 -6.60 0.34 -12.92
CA MET A 38 -7.98 -0.02 -13.28
C MET A 38 -8.27 -1.52 -13.20
N GLU A 39 -7.33 -2.33 -12.67
CA GLU A 39 -7.42 -3.79 -12.63
C GLU A 39 -8.67 -4.28 -11.90
N PHE A 40 -9.09 -3.57 -10.84
CA PHE A 40 -10.28 -3.91 -10.08
C PHE A 40 -11.55 -3.91 -10.94
N VAL A 41 -11.60 -3.11 -12.01
CA VAL A 41 -12.71 -3.09 -12.99
C VAL A 41 -12.37 -3.96 -14.19
N LEU A 42 -11.20 -3.76 -14.78
CA LEU A 42 -10.83 -4.35 -16.07
C LEU A 42 -10.45 -5.83 -15.97
N LYS A 43 -10.29 -6.41 -14.77
CA LYS A 43 -10.21 -7.87 -14.59
C LYS A 43 -11.48 -8.59 -15.05
N HIS A 44 -12.63 -7.91 -15.01
CA HIS A 44 -13.91 -8.50 -15.36
C HIS A 44 -14.08 -8.60 -16.89
N LYS A 45 -14.50 -9.77 -17.39
CA LYS A 45 -14.72 -10.03 -18.82
C LYS A 45 -15.66 -9.02 -19.49
N GLN A 46 -16.62 -8.46 -18.75
CA GLN A 46 -17.55 -7.44 -19.26
C GLN A 46 -16.83 -6.15 -19.64
N PHE A 47 -15.75 -5.79 -18.96
CA PHE A 47 -15.00 -4.56 -19.19
C PHE A 47 -13.63 -4.80 -19.86
N SER A 48 -13.24 -6.05 -20.12
CA SER A 48 -11.93 -6.37 -20.68
C SER A 48 -11.68 -5.75 -22.07
N HIS A 49 -12.74 -5.49 -22.82
CA HIS A 49 -12.65 -4.80 -24.10
C HIS A 49 -12.24 -3.32 -23.96
N LEU A 50 -12.32 -2.73 -22.76
CA LEU A 50 -11.91 -1.34 -22.49
C LEU A 50 -10.45 -1.20 -22.11
N ARG A 51 -9.67 -2.28 -22.09
CA ARG A 51 -8.24 -2.24 -21.78
C ARG A 51 -7.45 -1.56 -22.90
N GLU A 52 -6.46 -0.76 -22.50
CA GLU A 52 -5.49 -0.16 -23.42
C GLU A 52 -4.73 -1.25 -24.19
N VAL A 53 -4.13 -2.18 -23.44
CA VAL A 53 -3.52 -3.40 -23.98
C VAL A 53 -4.40 -4.58 -23.60
N GLU A 54 -4.84 -5.38 -24.57
CA GLU A 54 -5.82 -6.47 -24.37
C GLU A 54 -5.45 -7.42 -23.22
N LEU A 55 -4.15 -7.75 -23.12
CA LEU A 55 -3.61 -8.66 -22.10
C LEU A 55 -3.55 -8.05 -20.70
N PHE A 56 -3.47 -6.72 -20.57
CA PHE A 56 -3.18 -6.05 -19.31
C PHE A 56 -4.41 -5.30 -18.79
N PRO A 57 -4.93 -5.66 -17.60
CA PRO A 57 -6.09 -5.00 -17.02
C PRO A 57 -5.75 -3.68 -16.29
N ASN A 58 -4.52 -3.17 -16.38
CA ASN A 58 -4.07 -2.04 -15.56
C ASN A 58 -4.54 -0.67 -16.06
N ALA A 59 -4.73 -0.50 -17.37
CA ALA A 59 -5.02 0.80 -17.98
C ALA A 59 -6.24 0.78 -18.89
N LEU A 60 -7.06 1.84 -18.80
CA LEU A 60 -8.16 2.09 -19.72
C LEU A 60 -7.67 2.57 -21.09
N ASN A 61 -8.35 2.11 -22.14
CA ASN A 61 -8.15 2.60 -23.50
C ASN A 61 -8.81 3.98 -23.66
N PRO A 62 -8.05 5.05 -23.89
CA PRO A 62 -8.60 6.40 -23.97
C PRO A 62 -9.35 6.68 -25.29
N HIS A 63 -9.30 5.78 -26.27
CA HIS A 63 -9.96 5.96 -27.57
C HIS A 63 -11.39 5.40 -27.62
N LYS A 64 -11.83 4.69 -26.57
CA LYS A 64 -13.19 4.15 -26.50
C LYS A 64 -14.09 5.09 -25.70
N GLU A 65 -15.19 5.51 -26.29
CA GLU A 65 -16.16 6.40 -25.63
C GLU A 65 -16.72 5.74 -24.36
N GLU A 66 -16.88 4.41 -24.39
CA GLU A 66 -17.32 3.62 -23.25
C GLU A 66 -16.34 3.69 -22.05
N SER A 67 -15.05 3.93 -22.29
CA SER A 67 -14.07 4.12 -21.21
C SER A 67 -14.37 5.38 -20.40
N LEU A 68 -14.63 6.50 -21.08
CA LEU A 68 -14.99 7.75 -20.39
C LEU A 68 -16.38 7.64 -19.76
N ALA A 69 -17.33 6.95 -20.40
CA ALA A 69 -18.66 6.73 -19.84
C ALA A 69 -18.61 5.89 -18.54
N LEU A 70 -17.78 4.84 -18.52
CA LEU A 70 -17.53 4.02 -17.33
C LEU A 70 -16.95 4.86 -16.19
N VAL A 71 -15.87 5.60 -16.46
CA VAL A 71 -15.23 6.48 -15.47
C VAL A 71 -16.20 7.54 -14.94
N SER A 72 -16.96 8.18 -15.84
CA SER A 72 -17.97 9.19 -15.48
C SER A 72 -19.04 8.61 -14.56
N THR A 73 -19.46 7.37 -14.82
CA THR A 73 -20.43 6.65 -13.97
C THR A 73 -19.84 6.35 -12.59
N MET A 74 -18.60 5.88 -12.52
CA MET A 74 -17.90 5.61 -11.25
C MET A 74 -17.77 6.89 -10.41
N ILE A 75 -17.34 7.99 -11.02
CA ILE A 75 -17.24 9.30 -10.36
C ILE A 75 -18.60 9.73 -9.83
N SER A 76 -19.65 9.66 -10.65
CA SER A 76 -21.01 10.05 -10.26
C SER A 76 -21.50 9.27 -9.04
N GLN A 77 -21.31 7.95 -9.03
CA GLN A 77 -21.70 7.08 -7.90
C GLN A 77 -20.98 7.46 -6.60
N VAL A 78 -19.69 7.78 -6.65
CA VAL A 78 -18.93 8.21 -5.48
C VAL A 78 -19.37 9.61 -5.02
N MET A 79 -19.54 10.54 -5.95
CA MET A 79 -19.94 11.92 -5.67
C MET A 79 -21.36 12.03 -5.08
N GLU A 80 -22.27 11.13 -5.46
CA GLU A 80 -23.62 11.06 -4.88
C GLU A 80 -23.60 10.83 -3.35
N LEU A 81 -22.59 10.09 -2.87
CA LEU A 81 -22.38 9.79 -1.45
C LEU A 81 -21.53 10.87 -0.75
N HIS A 82 -20.64 11.54 -1.47
CA HIS A 82 -19.69 12.54 -0.94
C HIS A 82 -20.16 13.97 -1.22
N ARG A 83 -21.35 14.32 -0.74
CA ARG A 83 -21.93 15.66 -0.99
C ARG A 83 -21.17 16.74 -0.21
N GLY A 84 -20.82 17.82 -0.90
CA GLY A 84 -20.21 19.02 -0.28
C GLY A 84 -18.69 18.97 -0.14
N VAL A 85 -18.01 17.99 -0.72
CA VAL A 85 -16.54 17.95 -0.78
C VAL A 85 -15.99 19.12 -1.60
N ARG A 86 -14.79 19.58 -1.25
CA ARG A 86 -14.07 20.64 -1.99
C ARG A 86 -13.10 20.09 -3.03
N TRP A 87 -12.59 18.88 -2.80
CA TRP A 87 -11.67 18.20 -3.69
C TRP A 87 -12.15 16.79 -4.04
N PHE A 88 -11.70 16.31 -5.19
CA PHE A 88 -11.89 14.93 -5.63
C PHE A 88 -10.63 14.46 -6.34
N HIS A 89 -10.05 13.36 -5.89
CA HIS A 89 -8.81 12.84 -6.47
C HIS A 89 -9.14 11.87 -7.61
N ILE A 90 -8.76 12.20 -8.85
CA ILE A 90 -9.07 11.40 -10.06
C ILE A 90 -8.03 10.32 -10.34
N GLY A 91 -6.95 10.25 -9.55
CA GLY A 91 -5.90 9.24 -9.70
C GLY A 91 -5.00 9.58 -10.88
N CYS A 92 -5.05 8.74 -11.91
CA CYS A 92 -4.32 8.86 -13.19
C CYS A 92 -2.79 8.67 -13.11
N ASP A 93 -2.32 7.94 -12.10
CA ASP A 93 -0.94 7.52 -11.93
C ASP A 93 -0.59 6.27 -12.74
N GLU A 94 0.71 6.07 -12.99
CA GLU A 94 1.31 4.78 -13.34
C GLU A 94 0.71 4.07 -14.58
N VAL A 95 0.39 4.84 -15.62
CA VAL A 95 -0.16 4.32 -16.88
C VAL A 95 0.95 3.75 -17.78
N TYR A 96 1.69 2.76 -17.28
CA TYR A 96 2.96 2.27 -17.86
C TYR A 96 2.90 1.82 -19.33
N TYR A 97 1.77 1.27 -19.77
CA TYR A 97 1.58 0.73 -21.13
C TYR A 97 0.72 1.63 -22.04
N LEU A 98 0.56 2.90 -21.68
CA LEU A 98 -0.16 3.84 -22.53
C LEU A 98 0.49 3.88 -23.92
N GLY A 99 -0.32 3.90 -24.98
CA GLY A 99 0.18 3.99 -26.35
C GLY A 99 0.49 2.65 -27.01
N GLU A 100 0.54 1.57 -26.22
CA GLU A 100 0.88 0.24 -26.71
C GLU A 100 -0.33 -0.53 -27.26
N GLY A 101 -1.55 -0.05 -27.02
CA GLY A 101 -2.77 -0.60 -27.58
C GLY A 101 -2.86 -0.42 -29.09
N GLU A 102 -3.53 -1.34 -29.78
CA GLU A 102 -3.69 -1.28 -31.25
C GLU A 102 -4.33 0.03 -31.74
N MET A 103 -5.32 0.55 -31.01
CA MET A 103 -5.96 1.83 -31.34
C MET A 103 -5.00 3.01 -31.13
N SER A 104 -4.27 3.01 -30.03
CA SER A 104 -3.31 4.08 -29.73
C SER A 104 -2.11 4.05 -30.67
N LYS A 105 -1.57 2.88 -31.02
CA LYS A 105 -0.53 2.73 -32.04
C LYS A 105 -0.95 3.33 -33.37
N LYS A 106 -2.17 3.05 -33.83
CA LYS A 106 -2.72 3.64 -35.07
C LYS A 106 -2.93 5.15 -34.95
N TRP A 107 -3.38 5.63 -33.79
CA TRP A 107 -3.56 7.06 -33.55
C TRP A 107 -2.22 7.81 -33.53
N LEU A 108 -1.18 7.23 -32.91
CA LEU A 108 0.17 7.78 -32.80
C LEU A 108 0.95 7.81 -34.12
N GLN A 109 0.53 7.02 -35.13
CA GLN A 109 1.13 7.07 -36.48
C GLN A 109 0.83 8.37 -37.24
N GLN A 110 -0.13 9.17 -36.77
CA GLN A 110 -0.48 10.45 -37.39
C GLN A 110 0.49 11.53 -36.90
N GLU A 111 1.08 12.32 -37.81
CA GLU A 111 2.21 13.24 -37.51
C GLU A 111 1.93 14.24 -36.37
N GLN A 112 0.68 14.67 -36.21
CA GLN A 112 0.28 15.62 -35.18
C GLN A 112 0.09 15.01 -33.78
N ASN A 113 0.10 13.68 -33.66
CA ASN A 113 -0.22 12.97 -32.44
C ASN A 113 1.05 12.49 -31.71
N ASN A 114 0.99 12.46 -30.39
CA ASN A 114 2.08 11.95 -29.57
C ASN A 114 1.56 11.50 -28.20
N MET A 115 2.42 10.82 -27.45
CA MET A 115 2.13 10.28 -26.12
C MET A 115 1.66 11.35 -25.12
N VAL A 116 2.26 12.53 -25.18
CA VAL A 116 1.91 13.67 -24.30
C VAL A 116 0.47 14.10 -24.53
N LYS A 117 0.07 14.28 -25.81
CA LYS A 117 -1.29 14.64 -26.18
C LYS A 117 -2.30 13.58 -25.75
N LEU A 118 -1.96 12.29 -25.91
CA LEU A 118 -2.82 11.17 -25.51
C LEU A 118 -3.09 11.17 -23.99
N CYS A 119 -2.02 11.31 -23.20
CA CYS A 119 -2.11 11.35 -21.74
C CYS A 119 -2.95 12.56 -21.28
N LEU A 120 -2.60 13.76 -21.75
CA LEU A 120 -3.29 15.00 -21.37
C LEU A 120 -4.75 15.02 -21.83
N SER A 121 -5.09 14.46 -23.00
CA SER A 121 -6.47 14.42 -23.46
C SER A 121 -7.36 13.61 -22.52
N GLN A 122 -6.89 12.45 -22.07
CA GLN A 122 -7.66 11.61 -21.15
C GLN A 122 -7.82 12.29 -19.78
N MET A 123 -6.72 12.78 -19.19
CA MET A 123 -6.76 13.50 -17.91
C MET A 123 -7.70 14.72 -17.96
N LYS A 124 -7.63 15.51 -19.05
CA LYS A 124 -8.53 16.65 -19.25
C LYS A 124 -9.99 16.22 -19.39
N ALA A 125 -10.27 15.13 -20.10
CA ALA A 125 -11.64 14.66 -20.27
C ALA A 125 -12.27 14.29 -18.93
N VAL A 126 -11.55 13.55 -18.09
CA VAL A 126 -12.00 13.17 -16.75
C VAL A 126 -12.13 14.40 -15.83
N ALA A 127 -11.12 15.27 -15.78
CA ALA A 127 -11.17 16.48 -14.96
C ALA A 127 -12.29 17.43 -15.38
N SER A 128 -12.51 17.59 -16.69
CA SER A 128 -13.61 18.41 -17.22
C SER A 128 -14.96 17.84 -16.84
N HIS A 129 -15.13 16.51 -16.87
CA HIS A 129 -16.36 15.86 -16.43
C HIS A 129 -16.69 16.23 -14.98
N VAL A 130 -15.70 16.15 -14.07
CA VAL A 130 -15.87 16.55 -12.66
C VAL A 130 -16.25 18.02 -12.55
N VAL A 131 -15.51 18.93 -13.19
CA VAL A 131 -15.76 20.39 -13.08
C VAL A 131 -17.12 20.78 -13.66
N ILE A 132 -17.57 20.16 -14.75
CA ILE A 132 -18.86 20.47 -15.38
C ILE A 132 -20.03 20.06 -14.47
N HIS A 133 -19.97 18.87 -13.87
CA HIS A 133 -21.07 18.34 -13.05
C HIS A 133 -20.99 18.79 -11.58
N HIS A 134 -19.80 19.18 -11.13
CA HIS A 134 -19.51 19.60 -9.76
C HIS A 134 -18.61 20.85 -9.76
N PRO A 135 -19.14 22.03 -10.11
CA PRO A 135 -18.34 23.24 -10.36
C PRO A 135 -17.58 23.78 -9.14
N ASN A 136 -17.97 23.37 -7.93
CA ASN A 136 -17.29 23.76 -6.68
C ASN A 136 -16.24 22.75 -6.22
N VAL A 137 -16.01 21.69 -6.99
CA VAL A 137 -15.05 20.63 -6.66
C VAL A 137 -13.81 20.82 -7.51
N LYS A 138 -12.64 20.84 -6.88
CA LYS A 138 -11.35 20.92 -7.55
C LYS A 138 -10.75 19.50 -7.72
N PRO A 139 -10.58 19.02 -8.95
CA PRO A 139 -9.89 17.75 -9.19
C PRO A 139 -8.43 17.79 -8.71
N ILE A 140 -7.98 16.71 -8.08
CA ILE A 140 -6.58 16.43 -7.77
C ILE A 140 -6.12 15.27 -8.63
N VAL A 141 -4.89 15.33 -9.16
CA VAL A 141 -4.29 14.25 -9.97
C VAL A 141 -2.91 13.90 -9.44
N TRP A 142 -2.51 12.63 -9.49
CA TRP A 142 -1.12 12.26 -9.23
C TRP A 142 -0.20 12.85 -10.32
N ASP A 143 0.96 13.33 -9.93
CA ASP A 143 1.80 14.13 -10.83
C ASP A 143 2.73 13.33 -11.75
N ASP A 144 2.95 12.04 -11.51
CA ASP A 144 4.03 11.24 -12.11
C ASP A 144 3.97 11.25 -13.65
N MET A 145 2.78 11.11 -14.21
CA MET A 145 2.55 11.18 -15.65
C MET A 145 2.78 12.59 -16.26
N LEU A 146 2.86 13.65 -15.44
CA LEU A 146 3.11 15.04 -15.85
C LEU A 146 4.59 15.44 -15.77
N ARG A 147 5.42 14.72 -15.00
CA ARG A 147 6.81 15.09 -14.71
C ARG A 147 7.67 15.26 -15.97
N GLY A 148 7.51 14.36 -16.93
CA GLY A 148 8.28 14.37 -18.19
C GLY A 148 7.77 15.31 -19.28
N ILE A 149 6.59 15.92 -19.10
CA ILE A 149 5.97 16.77 -20.13
C ILE A 149 6.63 18.16 -20.13
N SER A 150 6.91 18.76 -21.30
CA SER A 150 7.51 20.10 -21.38
C SER A 150 6.60 21.20 -20.80
N GLU A 151 7.19 22.30 -20.34
CA GLU A 151 6.44 23.45 -19.81
C GLU A 151 5.44 24.02 -20.84
N GLU A 152 5.86 24.08 -22.11
CA GLU A 152 5.04 24.51 -23.26
C GLU A 152 3.81 23.61 -23.43
N CYS A 153 4.00 22.29 -23.53
CA CYS A 153 2.89 21.35 -23.72
C CYS A 153 1.91 21.37 -22.53
N LEU A 154 2.41 21.48 -21.30
CA LEU A 154 1.53 21.61 -20.12
C LEU A 154 0.69 22.89 -20.20
N THR A 155 1.32 24.02 -20.52
CA THR A 155 0.66 25.32 -20.60
C THR A 155 -0.40 25.34 -21.72
N GLU A 156 -0.03 24.92 -22.93
CA GLU A 156 -0.92 24.89 -24.09
C GLU A 156 -2.09 23.91 -23.92
N SER A 157 -1.88 22.84 -23.16
CA SER A 157 -2.95 21.88 -22.90
C SER A 157 -4.08 22.47 -22.06
N GLY A 158 -3.85 23.50 -21.25
CA GLY A 158 -4.85 24.06 -20.34
C GLY A 158 -5.25 23.12 -19.19
N ILE A 159 -4.48 22.06 -18.92
CA ILE A 159 -4.76 21.14 -17.80
C ILE A 159 -4.63 21.83 -16.44
N ALA A 160 -3.73 22.82 -16.34
CA ALA A 160 -3.42 23.55 -15.11
C ALA A 160 -4.64 24.29 -14.51
N GLN A 161 -5.61 24.64 -15.34
CA GLN A 161 -6.83 25.34 -14.93
C GLN A 161 -7.87 24.36 -14.36
N LEU A 162 -7.76 23.09 -14.73
CA LEU A 162 -8.69 22.03 -14.32
C LEU A 162 -8.26 21.39 -13.00
N VAL A 163 -6.99 21.04 -12.85
CA VAL A 163 -6.51 20.14 -11.77
C VAL A 163 -5.46 20.78 -10.84
N GLU A 164 -5.35 20.26 -9.63
CA GLU A 164 -4.19 20.44 -8.74
C GLU A 164 -3.34 19.16 -8.74
N PRO A 165 -2.04 19.20 -9.11
CA PRO A 165 -1.20 18.01 -9.07
C PRO A 165 -0.75 17.69 -7.64
N MET A 166 -0.67 16.41 -7.33
CA MET A 166 -0.16 15.85 -6.08
C MET A 166 1.17 15.15 -6.34
N ILE A 167 2.25 15.75 -5.84
CA ILE A 167 3.61 15.26 -6.05
C ILE A 167 3.92 14.18 -5.03
N TRP A 168 4.13 12.94 -5.47
CA TRP A 168 4.40 11.82 -4.58
C TRP A 168 5.85 11.32 -4.69
N ASP A 169 6.49 11.04 -3.56
CA ASP A 169 7.78 10.37 -3.50
C ASP A 169 7.99 9.81 -2.10
N TYR A 170 8.26 8.51 -2.04
CA TYR A 170 8.29 7.73 -0.81
C TYR A 170 9.71 7.33 -0.38
N VAL A 171 10.73 7.76 -1.12
CA VAL A 171 12.14 7.45 -0.84
C VAL A 171 12.66 8.23 0.37
N GLU A 172 13.43 7.59 1.25
CA GLU A 172 13.92 8.21 2.49
C GLU A 172 14.99 9.30 2.26
N ASP A 173 15.76 9.19 1.18
CA ASP A 173 16.82 10.10 0.74
C ASP A 173 16.48 10.81 -0.59
N MET A 174 15.20 11.05 -0.81
CA MET A 174 14.66 11.78 -1.96
C MET A 174 15.40 13.12 -2.23
N ASP A 175 15.66 13.40 -3.52
CA ASP A 175 16.30 14.63 -3.97
C ASP A 175 15.38 15.86 -3.79
N VAL A 176 15.64 16.58 -2.70
CA VAL A 176 14.93 17.81 -2.34
C VAL A 176 15.02 18.87 -3.45
N HIS A 177 16.18 19.04 -4.07
CA HIS A 177 16.38 20.09 -5.09
C HIS A 177 15.56 19.77 -6.34
N ALA A 178 15.56 18.51 -6.78
CA ALA A 178 14.75 18.07 -7.91
C ALA A 178 13.24 18.31 -7.68
N LYS A 179 12.73 18.10 -6.46
CA LYS A 179 11.31 18.40 -6.15
C LYS A 179 11.00 19.88 -6.14
N VAL A 180 11.91 20.73 -5.63
CA VAL A 180 11.75 22.18 -5.69
C VAL A 180 11.68 22.66 -7.14
N LEU A 181 12.56 22.18 -8.01
CA LEU A 181 12.52 22.47 -9.45
C LEU A 181 11.22 22.01 -10.11
N LEU A 182 10.69 20.86 -9.69
CA LEU A 182 9.42 20.34 -10.18
C LEU A 182 8.23 21.21 -9.74
N MET A 183 8.21 21.70 -8.50
CA MET A 183 7.21 22.66 -8.03
C MET A 183 7.28 23.97 -8.82
N ASP A 184 8.49 24.48 -9.07
CA ASP A 184 8.71 25.67 -9.89
C ASP A 184 8.25 25.50 -11.33
N LYS A 185 8.48 24.33 -11.92
CA LYS A 185 7.95 23.99 -13.24
C LYS A 185 6.42 24.10 -13.25
N TYR A 186 5.73 23.45 -12.31
CA TYR A 186 4.26 23.53 -12.22
C TYR A 186 3.77 24.97 -11.97
N ARG A 187 4.50 25.76 -11.18
CA ARG A 187 4.22 27.20 -11.03
C ARG A 187 4.25 27.95 -12.35
N LYS A 188 5.31 27.77 -13.15
CA LYS A 188 5.48 28.43 -14.46
C LYS A 188 4.41 28.00 -15.46
N CYS A 189 3.97 26.74 -15.40
CA CYS A 189 2.87 26.23 -16.22
C CYS A 189 1.48 26.74 -15.79
N GLY A 190 1.39 27.55 -14.73
CA GLY A 190 0.15 28.18 -14.30
C GLY A 190 -0.76 27.29 -13.45
N PHE A 191 -0.24 26.22 -12.84
CA PHE A 191 -1.00 25.47 -11.85
C PHE A 191 -1.25 26.35 -10.63
N PRO A 192 -2.49 26.46 -10.12
CA PRO A 192 -2.81 27.40 -9.05
C PRO A 192 -2.22 26.96 -7.70
N LYS A 193 -2.24 25.65 -7.46
CA LYS A 193 -1.98 25.01 -6.17
C LYS A 193 -1.47 23.60 -6.39
N LEU A 194 -0.68 23.10 -5.44
CA LEU A 194 -0.04 21.78 -5.47
C LEU A 194 -0.29 21.06 -4.15
N TRP A 195 -0.28 19.73 -4.19
CA TRP A 195 -0.19 18.87 -3.02
C TRP A 195 1.14 18.12 -3.04
N VAL A 196 1.58 17.64 -1.88
CA VAL A 196 2.68 16.68 -1.78
C VAL A 196 2.22 15.45 -1.02
N ALA A 197 2.80 14.30 -1.32
CA ALA A 197 2.45 13.04 -0.69
C ALA A 197 3.71 12.29 -0.23
N SER A 198 3.74 12.02 1.07
CA SER A 198 4.67 11.09 1.73
C SER A 198 3.97 9.76 2.00
N ALA A 199 4.66 8.82 2.64
CA ALA A 199 4.06 7.57 3.11
C ALA A 199 4.36 7.35 4.60
N PHE A 200 3.41 6.73 5.32
CA PHE A 200 3.61 6.25 6.69
C PHE A 200 3.64 4.71 6.78
N LYS A 201 3.14 4.00 5.77
CA LYS A 201 3.24 2.55 5.60
C LYS A 201 3.12 2.18 4.12
N GLY A 202 3.57 0.98 3.76
CA GLY A 202 3.63 0.57 2.36
C GLY A 202 4.71 1.33 1.60
N ALA A 203 4.80 1.13 0.28
CA ALA A 203 5.84 1.74 -0.57
C ALA A 203 7.31 1.34 -0.25
N THR A 204 7.55 0.47 0.75
CA THR A 204 8.88 -0.06 1.10
C THR A 204 9.10 -1.50 0.64
N GLY A 205 8.03 -2.26 0.41
CA GLY A 205 8.11 -3.62 -0.12
C GLY A 205 6.74 -4.23 -0.44
N VAL A 206 6.67 -5.01 -1.52
CA VAL A 206 5.42 -5.58 -2.05
C VAL A 206 4.73 -6.59 -1.12
N ASN A 207 5.50 -7.29 -0.30
CA ASN A 207 5.03 -8.31 0.66
C ASN A 207 5.53 -8.03 2.09
N GLN A 208 5.81 -6.77 2.39
CA GLN A 208 6.33 -6.37 3.69
C GLN A 208 5.23 -6.48 4.75
N SER A 209 5.54 -7.07 5.89
CA SER A 209 4.58 -7.22 7.00
C SER A 209 4.82 -6.27 8.17
N LEU A 210 6.08 -5.84 8.37
CA LEU A 210 6.49 -4.96 9.45
C LEU A 210 6.86 -3.58 8.90
N THR A 211 6.30 -2.51 9.46
CA THR A 211 6.51 -1.14 8.98
C THR A 211 7.85 -0.57 9.46
N VAL A 212 8.69 -0.11 8.54
CA VAL A 212 10.01 0.49 8.87
C VAL A 212 9.83 1.97 9.19
N ILE A 213 9.57 2.28 10.47
CA ILE A 213 9.26 3.64 10.94
C ILE A 213 10.34 4.65 10.55
N SER A 214 11.63 4.29 10.70
CA SER A 214 12.75 5.17 10.37
C SER A 214 12.76 5.63 8.91
N HIS A 215 12.38 4.76 7.97
CA HIS A 215 12.30 5.06 6.54
C HIS A 215 11.25 6.15 6.30
N HIS A 216 10.03 5.93 6.81
CA HIS A 216 8.92 6.87 6.66
C HIS A 216 9.22 8.20 7.36
N LEU A 217 9.81 8.18 8.55
CA LEU A 217 10.21 9.40 9.24
C LEU A 217 11.18 10.22 8.37
N LYS A 218 12.25 9.62 7.86
CA LYS A 218 13.21 10.32 6.99
C LYS A 218 12.55 10.88 5.74
N ASN A 219 11.67 10.12 5.08
CA ASN A 219 10.92 10.61 3.91
C ASN A 219 10.09 11.86 4.26
N ASN A 220 9.37 11.86 5.38
CA ASN A 220 8.60 13.03 5.84
C ASN A 220 9.50 14.22 6.19
N ILE A 221 10.70 13.99 6.76
CA ILE A 221 11.69 15.05 6.99
C ILE A 221 12.21 15.63 5.67
N GLN A 222 12.41 14.85 4.60
CA GLN A 222 12.77 15.41 3.29
C GLN A 222 11.67 16.29 2.73
N TRP A 223 10.40 15.88 2.87
CA TRP A 223 9.26 16.70 2.43
C TRP A 223 9.16 18.04 3.18
N LEU A 224 9.50 18.09 4.47
CA LEU A 224 9.63 19.37 5.19
C LEU A 224 10.68 20.28 4.54
N LYS A 225 11.85 19.74 4.19
CA LYS A 225 12.90 20.53 3.51
C LYS A 225 12.46 21.03 2.14
N VAL A 226 11.70 20.23 1.38
CA VAL A 226 11.11 20.64 0.10
C VAL A 226 10.14 21.80 0.31
N ALA A 227 9.26 21.69 1.30
CA ALA A 227 8.32 22.77 1.63
C ALA A 227 9.03 24.06 2.06
N ASP A 228 10.10 23.95 2.85
CA ASP A 228 10.88 25.10 3.32
C ASP A 228 11.70 25.78 2.20
N SER A 229 12.10 25.02 1.18
CA SER A 229 12.97 25.49 0.10
C SER A 229 12.23 25.88 -1.18
N GLY A 230 10.99 25.41 -1.35
CA GLY A 230 10.17 25.62 -2.54
C GLY A 230 9.15 26.75 -2.42
N PRO A 231 8.30 26.96 -3.45
CA PRO A 231 7.22 27.93 -3.41
C PRO A 231 6.09 27.46 -2.46
N ALA A 232 6.30 27.64 -1.16
CA ALA A 232 5.39 27.21 -0.09
C ALA A 232 3.96 27.77 -0.25
N GLU A 233 3.82 28.95 -0.88
CA GLU A 233 2.52 29.57 -1.17
C GLU A 233 1.64 28.74 -2.10
N MET A 234 2.22 27.83 -2.88
CA MET A 234 1.49 26.93 -3.76
C MET A 234 0.97 25.69 -3.04
N LEU A 235 1.58 25.29 -1.93
CA LEU A 235 1.25 24.05 -1.24
C LEU A 235 -0.09 24.17 -0.51
N GLN A 236 -1.00 23.24 -0.79
CA GLN A 236 -2.25 23.05 -0.03
C GLN A 236 -2.01 22.27 1.26
N GLY A 237 -1.08 21.31 1.21
CA GLY A 237 -0.74 20.46 2.34
C GLY A 237 0.05 19.23 1.91
N ILE A 238 0.32 18.39 2.91
CA ILE A 238 0.96 17.09 2.75
C ILE A 238 -0.03 15.97 3.08
N VAL A 239 -0.07 14.95 2.22
CA VAL A 239 -0.84 13.72 2.42
C VAL A 239 0.12 12.62 2.87
N LEU A 240 -0.20 11.96 4.00
CA LEU A 240 0.52 10.76 4.43
C LEU A 240 -0.22 9.54 3.89
N THR A 241 0.31 8.96 2.83
CA THR A 241 -0.27 7.76 2.22
C THR A 241 0.00 6.50 3.05
N GLY A 242 -0.95 5.57 3.02
CA GLY A 242 -0.85 4.28 3.71
C GLY A 242 -1.27 3.16 2.79
N TRP A 243 -0.43 2.82 1.81
CA TRP A 243 -0.72 1.82 0.79
C TRP A 243 -0.86 0.42 1.41
N GLN A 244 -1.77 -0.37 0.86
CA GLN A 244 -2.07 -1.73 1.34
C GLN A 244 -1.67 -2.82 0.34
N ARG A 245 -1.48 -2.43 -0.92
CA ARG A 245 -1.11 -3.24 -2.08
C ARG A 245 -0.39 -2.34 -3.09
N TYR A 246 0.40 -2.94 -3.97
CA TYR A 246 1.07 -2.24 -5.07
C TYR A 246 0.22 -2.22 -6.34
N ASP A 247 -0.58 -3.25 -6.55
CA ASP A 247 -1.65 -3.31 -7.55
C ASP A 247 -2.77 -4.25 -7.06
N HIS A 248 -3.85 -4.38 -7.83
CA HIS A 248 -5.00 -5.20 -7.46
C HIS A 248 -4.69 -6.71 -7.27
N PHE A 249 -3.63 -7.22 -7.91
CA PHE A 249 -3.23 -8.64 -7.89
C PHE A 249 -2.11 -8.94 -6.89
N SER A 250 -1.37 -7.92 -6.46
CA SER A 250 -0.35 -8.06 -5.43
C SER A 250 -0.96 -8.43 -4.08
N VAL A 251 -0.20 -9.15 -3.26
CA VAL A 251 -0.58 -9.52 -1.89
C VAL A 251 -0.67 -8.31 -0.97
N LEU A 252 -1.30 -8.47 0.19
CA LEU A 252 -1.26 -7.46 1.26
C LEU A 252 0.18 -7.17 1.71
N CYS A 253 0.55 -5.89 1.73
CA CYS A 253 1.70 -5.41 2.50
C CYS A 253 1.27 -5.03 3.93
N GLU A 254 1.97 -4.10 4.58
CA GLU A 254 1.78 -3.82 6.00
C GLU A 254 0.34 -3.44 6.31
N LEU A 255 -0.27 -4.16 7.26
CA LEU A 255 -1.63 -3.88 7.72
C LEU A 255 -1.69 -2.55 8.47
N LEU A 256 -2.86 -1.91 8.50
CA LEU A 256 -3.03 -0.62 9.19
C LEU A 256 -2.53 -0.63 10.65
N PRO A 257 -2.83 -1.63 11.51
CA PRO A 257 -2.29 -1.68 12.87
C PRO A 257 -0.75 -1.63 12.93
N MET A 258 -0.07 -2.20 11.93
CA MET A 258 1.39 -2.15 11.81
C MET A 258 1.91 -0.75 11.50
N GLY A 259 1.13 0.03 10.76
CA GLY A 259 1.48 1.40 10.39
C GLY A 259 1.12 2.46 11.42
N ILE A 260 0.34 2.17 12.47
CA ILE A 260 -0.12 3.20 13.43
C ILE A 260 1.04 3.90 14.17
N PRO A 261 2.05 3.19 14.71
CA PRO A 261 3.20 3.85 15.31
C PRO A 261 3.94 4.76 14.32
N SER A 262 4.13 4.30 13.08
CA SER A 262 4.74 5.08 12.00
C SER A 262 3.92 6.33 11.66
N LEU A 263 2.59 6.21 11.57
CA LEU A 263 1.67 7.33 11.35
C LEU A 263 1.82 8.38 12.44
N ALA A 264 1.83 7.96 13.71
CA ALA A 264 1.97 8.87 14.84
C ALA A 264 3.32 9.59 14.82
N VAL A 265 4.42 8.88 14.52
CA VAL A 265 5.76 9.47 14.34
C VAL A 265 5.78 10.49 13.21
N CYS A 266 5.34 10.10 12.01
CA CYS A 266 5.38 10.95 10.83
C CYS A 266 4.50 12.20 11.01
N LEU A 267 3.27 12.03 11.52
CA LEU A 267 2.34 13.13 11.74
C LEU A 267 2.87 14.13 12.80
N GLN A 268 3.41 13.63 13.91
CA GLN A 268 3.98 14.51 14.93
C GLN A 268 5.28 15.16 14.45
N ALA A 269 6.09 14.48 13.65
CA ALA A 269 7.28 15.08 13.04
C ALA A 269 6.90 16.26 12.12
N LEU A 270 5.92 16.07 11.24
CA LEU A 270 5.43 17.14 10.36
C LEU A 270 4.84 18.31 11.15
N LYS A 271 4.00 18.02 12.16
CA LYS A 271 3.37 19.05 12.99
C LYS A 271 4.38 19.92 13.75
N ASN A 272 5.52 19.35 14.14
CA ASN A 272 6.53 20.04 14.96
C ASN A 272 7.77 20.48 14.16
N GLY A 273 7.76 20.33 12.82
CA GLY A 273 8.89 20.69 11.96
C GLY A 273 10.13 19.80 12.15
N GLY A 274 9.97 18.60 12.70
CA GLY A 274 11.05 17.68 13.00
C GLY A 274 10.69 16.66 14.08
N TYR A 275 11.58 15.68 14.29
CA TYR A 275 11.41 14.63 15.30
C TYR A 275 12.50 14.74 16.37
N THR A 276 12.13 15.25 17.54
CA THR A 276 13.00 15.44 18.71
C THR A 276 12.58 14.51 19.85
N ASP A 277 13.36 14.42 20.92
CA ASP A 277 12.99 13.65 22.12
C ASP A 277 11.65 14.11 22.74
N HIS A 278 11.33 15.40 22.62
CA HIS A 278 10.04 15.91 23.06
C HIS A 278 8.89 15.34 22.21
N VAL A 279 9.09 15.28 20.90
CA VAL A 279 8.12 14.70 19.95
C VAL A 279 7.98 13.19 20.19
N LYS A 280 9.08 12.46 20.42
CA LYS A 280 9.05 11.04 20.80
C LYS A 280 8.17 10.80 22.02
N LYS A 281 8.33 11.59 23.09
CA LYS A 281 7.50 11.47 24.31
C LYS A 281 6.01 11.73 24.07
N ILE A 282 5.68 12.65 23.16
CA ILE A 282 4.28 12.90 22.76
C ILE A 282 3.71 11.66 22.06
N VAL A 283 4.47 11.07 21.13
CA VAL A 283 4.06 9.87 20.40
C VAL A 283 3.88 8.69 21.36
N GLU A 284 4.86 8.44 22.24
CA GLU A 284 4.79 7.40 23.28
C GLU A 284 3.53 7.53 24.13
N LYS A 285 3.19 8.75 24.55
CA LYS A 285 1.97 9.02 25.30
C LYS A 285 0.70 8.70 24.50
N TYR A 286 0.64 9.04 23.21
CA TYR A 286 -0.53 8.74 22.38
C TYR A 286 -0.69 7.24 22.10
N LEU A 287 0.43 6.53 21.93
CA LEU A 287 0.43 5.09 21.67
C LEU A 287 0.31 4.25 22.94
N GLY A 288 0.48 4.86 24.12
CA GLY A 288 0.56 4.14 25.39
C GLY A 288 1.81 3.27 25.52
N MET A 289 2.90 3.63 24.81
CA MET A 289 4.17 2.91 24.81
C MET A 289 5.15 3.54 25.80
N SER A 290 5.95 2.74 26.51
CA SER A 290 6.98 3.25 27.42
C SER A 290 8.29 3.60 26.72
N ASP A 291 8.57 2.95 25.60
CA ASP A 291 9.73 3.22 24.76
C ASP A 291 9.38 2.90 23.31
N LEU A 292 9.47 3.91 22.45
CA LEU A 292 9.25 3.75 21.02
C LEU A 292 10.58 3.55 20.29
N GLU A 293 10.77 2.35 19.75
CA GLU A 293 11.87 2.01 18.84
C GLU A 293 11.46 2.27 17.39
N ILE A 294 12.25 3.08 16.68
CA ILE A 294 11.97 3.45 15.28
C ILE A 294 12.85 2.70 14.28
N ASN A 295 13.97 2.12 14.74
CA ASN A 295 14.97 1.44 13.90
C ASN A 295 14.93 -0.08 14.03
N SER A 296 14.04 -0.62 14.86
CA SER A 296 14.07 -2.01 15.29
C SER A 296 12.65 -2.51 15.62
N PHE A 297 12.47 -3.82 15.49
CA PHE A 297 11.26 -4.55 15.89
C PHE A 297 11.43 -5.32 17.20
N MET A 298 12.55 -5.12 17.91
CA MET A 298 12.90 -5.85 19.14
C MET A 298 12.16 -5.34 20.40
N SER A 299 11.21 -4.42 20.27
CA SER A 299 10.49 -3.89 21.44
C SER A 299 9.60 -4.97 22.05
N GLU A 300 9.65 -5.11 23.38
CA GLU A 300 8.74 -5.96 24.15
C GLU A 300 7.49 -5.19 24.63
N ASN A 301 7.41 -3.87 24.36
CA ASN A 301 6.24 -3.06 24.67
C ASN A 301 5.53 -2.63 23.39
N PHE A 302 4.25 -3.04 23.26
CA PHE A 302 3.40 -2.85 22.08
C PHE A 302 2.36 -1.74 22.24
N GLY A 303 2.33 -1.06 23.40
CA GLY A 303 1.42 0.05 23.66
C GLY A 303 -0.03 -0.36 23.94
N THR A 304 -0.94 0.62 23.90
CA THR A 304 -2.39 0.45 24.17
C THR A 304 -3.26 1.11 23.11
N PHE A 305 -2.72 1.42 21.93
CA PHE A 305 -3.48 2.01 20.83
C PHE A 305 -4.43 0.97 20.18
N PRO A 306 -5.49 1.41 19.47
CA PRO A 306 -6.38 0.49 18.77
C PRO A 306 -5.63 -0.39 17.77
N GLY A 307 -5.69 -1.72 17.94
CA GLY A 307 -4.94 -2.69 17.13
C GLY A 307 -3.53 -3.01 17.64
N SER A 308 -3.14 -2.53 18.82
CA SER A 308 -1.86 -2.87 19.48
C SER A 308 -1.69 -4.38 19.74
N ASP A 309 -2.78 -5.13 19.91
CA ASP A 309 -2.73 -6.58 20.05
C ASP A 309 -2.39 -7.28 18.72
N VAL A 310 -2.97 -6.82 17.60
CA VAL A 310 -2.55 -7.25 16.25
C VAL A 310 -1.10 -6.90 16.00
N PHE A 311 -0.67 -5.69 16.39
CA PHE A 311 0.73 -5.26 16.28
C PHE A 311 1.69 -6.20 17.03
N ALA A 312 1.34 -6.56 18.27
CA ALA A 312 2.10 -7.50 19.09
C ALA A 312 2.18 -8.89 18.47
N LEU A 313 1.03 -9.46 18.08
CA LEU A 313 0.93 -10.82 17.54
C LEU A 313 1.64 -10.96 16.18
N ILE A 314 1.52 -9.97 15.29
CA ILE A 314 2.24 -9.97 14.01
C ILE A 314 3.75 -9.84 14.24
N THR A 315 4.19 -8.99 15.17
CA THR A 315 5.61 -8.90 15.52
C THR A 315 6.13 -10.23 16.08
N GLN A 316 5.34 -10.88 16.94
CA GLN A 316 5.65 -12.21 17.47
C GLN A 316 5.78 -13.27 16.37
N VAL A 317 4.86 -13.31 15.41
CA VAL A 317 4.91 -14.24 14.27
C VAL A 317 6.13 -13.93 13.38
N SER A 318 6.22 -12.70 12.88
CA SER A 318 7.16 -12.33 11.82
C SER A 318 8.60 -12.26 12.30
N PHE A 319 8.85 -11.81 13.53
CA PHE A 319 10.21 -11.59 14.04
C PHE A 319 10.71 -12.73 14.94
N HIS A 320 9.86 -13.30 15.79
CA HIS A 320 10.30 -14.29 16.79
C HIS A 320 10.04 -15.74 16.37
N LEU A 321 8.79 -16.07 16.02
CA LEU A 321 8.37 -17.43 15.77
C LEU A 321 8.88 -17.99 14.45
N ARG A 322 8.88 -17.18 13.37
CA ARG A 322 9.49 -17.57 12.08
C ARG A 322 10.98 -17.87 12.26
N HIS A 323 11.70 -16.99 12.95
CA HIS A 323 13.12 -17.18 13.22
C HIS A 323 13.40 -18.47 14.00
N SER A 324 12.57 -18.80 15.00
CA SER A 324 12.70 -20.04 15.77
C SER A 324 12.51 -21.29 14.92
N VAL A 325 11.62 -21.25 13.92
CA VAL A 325 11.41 -22.37 12.98
C VAL A 325 12.59 -22.50 12.03
N ASP A 326 13.08 -21.39 11.49
CA ASP A 326 14.26 -21.40 10.62
C ASP A 326 15.50 -21.89 11.39
N GLU A 327 15.67 -21.49 12.65
CA GLU A 327 16.74 -21.98 13.52
C GLU A 327 16.64 -23.51 13.72
N LEU A 328 15.44 -24.03 14.00
CA LEU A 328 15.21 -25.47 14.13
C LEU A 328 15.48 -26.23 12.81
N LEU A 329 15.03 -25.71 11.67
CA LEU A 329 15.10 -26.43 10.40
C LEU A 329 16.48 -26.32 9.72
N GLU A 330 17.13 -25.16 9.84
CA GLU A 330 18.33 -24.82 9.06
C GLU A 330 19.61 -24.74 9.89
N ARG A 331 19.51 -24.57 11.21
CA ARG A 331 20.69 -24.38 12.09
C ARG A 331 20.84 -25.42 13.18
N ASN A 332 19.76 -26.11 13.55
CA ASN A 332 19.84 -27.19 14.52
C ASN A 332 20.68 -28.35 13.95
N ARG A 333 21.78 -28.68 14.63
CA ARG A 333 22.72 -29.72 14.19
C ARG A 333 22.09 -31.10 14.07
N TYR A 334 21.08 -31.41 14.88
CA TYR A 334 20.41 -32.71 14.86
C TYR A 334 19.51 -32.83 13.63
N VAL A 335 18.74 -31.77 13.33
CA VAL A 335 17.90 -31.72 12.12
C VAL A 335 18.77 -31.70 10.87
N THR A 336 19.78 -30.84 10.81
CA THR A 336 20.62 -30.70 9.60
C THR A 336 21.62 -31.85 9.40
N GLY A 337 22.11 -32.46 10.47
CA GLY A 337 23.11 -33.54 10.42
C GLY A 337 22.52 -34.95 10.43
N TRP A 338 21.53 -35.22 11.28
CA TRP A 338 20.99 -36.57 11.52
C TRP A 338 19.54 -36.76 11.03
N PHE A 339 18.88 -35.69 10.59
CA PHE A 339 17.54 -35.76 9.99
C PHE A 339 17.38 -34.83 8.77
N SER A 340 18.47 -34.73 7.99
CA SER A 340 18.54 -33.90 6.80
C SER A 340 17.56 -34.35 5.70
N PRO A 341 17.36 -33.58 4.61
CA PRO A 341 16.53 -34.02 3.49
C PRO A 341 16.88 -35.42 2.95
N TYR A 342 18.16 -35.83 3.02
CA TYR A 342 18.61 -37.17 2.62
C TYR A 342 18.00 -38.29 3.48
N HIS A 343 17.94 -38.05 4.78
CA HIS A 343 17.44 -38.98 5.81
C HIS A 343 15.91 -39.07 5.75
N ARG A 344 15.25 -37.92 5.70
CA ARG A 344 13.78 -37.77 5.60
C ARG A 344 13.23 -38.51 4.38
N LYS A 345 13.83 -38.32 3.20
CA LYS A 345 13.46 -39.03 1.96
C LYS A 345 13.54 -40.56 2.08
N ARG A 346 14.43 -41.07 2.92
CA ARG A 346 14.64 -42.52 3.13
C ARG A 346 13.95 -43.06 4.38
N LYS A 347 13.23 -42.21 5.12
CA LYS A 347 12.60 -42.56 6.40
C LYS A 347 13.61 -43.15 7.39
N MET A 348 14.81 -42.55 7.44
CA MET A 348 15.89 -42.99 8.32
C MET A 348 16.14 -41.93 9.39
N ILE A 349 16.32 -42.33 10.63
CA ILE A 349 16.83 -41.48 11.71
C ILE A 349 17.54 -42.35 12.75
N HIS A 350 18.60 -41.86 13.37
CA HIS A 350 19.17 -42.57 14.51
C HIS A 350 18.23 -42.42 15.73
N PRO A 351 17.77 -43.48 16.41
CA PRO A 351 16.76 -43.40 17.49
C PRO A 351 17.09 -42.38 18.59
N VAL A 352 18.35 -42.33 19.03
CA VAL A 352 18.86 -41.36 20.02
C VAL A 352 18.69 -39.89 19.60
N MET A 353 18.53 -39.60 18.29
CA MET A 353 18.36 -38.22 17.81
C MET A 353 16.91 -37.73 17.92
N ILE A 354 15.93 -38.63 18.04
CA ILE A 354 14.50 -38.27 18.15
C ILE A 354 14.26 -37.37 19.37
N GLN A 355 14.83 -37.71 20.53
CA GLN A 355 14.70 -36.94 21.78
C GLN A 355 15.29 -35.52 21.71
N TYR A 356 16.14 -35.22 20.72
CA TYR A 356 16.71 -33.88 20.51
C TYR A 356 15.99 -33.07 19.44
N ILE A 357 15.04 -33.67 18.70
CA ILE A 357 14.31 -33.01 17.62
C ILE A 357 12.82 -32.89 17.97
N GLN A 358 12.21 -33.99 18.42
CA GLN A 358 10.76 -34.09 18.61
C GLN A 358 10.21 -33.10 19.65
N PRO A 359 10.80 -32.97 20.86
CA PRO A 359 10.24 -32.09 21.88
C PRO A 359 10.23 -30.62 21.44
N ASP A 360 11.32 -30.16 20.81
CA ASP A 360 11.45 -28.79 20.32
C ASP A 360 10.47 -28.51 19.18
N ALA A 361 10.35 -29.45 18.24
CA ALA A 361 9.41 -29.35 17.12
C ALA A 361 7.95 -29.31 17.59
N ILE A 362 7.55 -30.19 18.52
CA ILE A 362 6.21 -30.19 19.10
C ILE A 362 5.96 -28.89 19.89
N SER A 363 6.89 -28.48 20.75
CA SER A 363 6.78 -27.25 21.55
C SER A 363 6.60 -26.03 20.66
N LEU A 364 7.38 -25.94 19.58
CA LEU A 364 7.28 -24.85 18.63
C LEU A 364 5.95 -24.87 17.89
N LEU A 365 5.47 -26.04 17.46
CA LEU A 365 4.17 -26.17 16.78
C LEU A 365 3.01 -25.79 17.70
N THR A 366 3.03 -26.21 18.97
CA THR A 366 2.03 -25.83 19.97
C THR A 366 2.00 -24.32 20.18
N ARG A 367 3.17 -23.67 20.30
CA ARG A 367 3.26 -22.21 20.43
C ARG A 367 2.72 -21.48 19.21
N TRP A 368 3.07 -21.94 18.01
CA TRP A 368 2.55 -21.38 16.76
C TRP A 368 1.03 -21.48 16.68
N ASN A 369 0.45 -22.65 16.96
CA ASN A 369 -1.00 -22.84 16.90
C ASN A 369 -1.76 -21.93 17.86
N ALA A 370 -1.23 -21.71 19.08
CA ALA A 370 -1.83 -20.78 20.04
C ALA A 370 -1.81 -19.33 19.52
N VAL A 371 -0.65 -18.86 19.03
CA VAL A 371 -0.51 -17.49 18.52
C VAL A 371 -1.36 -17.25 17.28
N ILE A 372 -1.46 -18.21 16.36
CA ILE A 372 -2.31 -18.08 15.15
C ILE A 372 -3.78 -17.96 15.55
N GLN A 373 -4.25 -18.76 16.52
CA GLN A 373 -5.64 -18.71 16.95
C GLN A 373 -5.99 -17.34 17.53
N GLU A 374 -5.10 -16.78 18.35
CA GLU A 374 -5.24 -15.43 18.89
C GLU A 374 -5.15 -14.36 17.79
N LEU A 375 -4.20 -14.49 16.87
CA LEU A 375 -4.01 -13.57 15.76
C LEU A 375 -5.19 -13.54 14.81
N GLN A 376 -5.73 -14.71 14.44
CA GLN A 376 -6.91 -14.80 13.58
C GLN A 376 -8.10 -14.09 14.25
N ALA A 377 -8.37 -14.38 15.51
CA ALA A 377 -9.44 -13.72 16.26
C ALA A 377 -9.23 -12.19 16.35
N ALA A 378 -7.98 -11.74 16.51
CA ALA A 378 -7.66 -10.32 16.55
C ALA A 378 -7.85 -9.63 15.17
N LEU A 379 -7.44 -10.29 14.08
CA LEU A 379 -7.59 -9.79 12.72
C LEU A 379 -9.06 -9.73 12.29
N GLU A 380 -9.87 -10.73 12.62
CA GLU A 380 -11.31 -10.80 12.28
C GLU A 380 -12.13 -9.67 12.94
N ARG A 381 -11.61 -9.00 13.97
CA ARG A 381 -12.25 -7.81 14.56
C ARG A 381 -12.08 -6.54 13.71
N ILE A 382 -11.11 -6.52 12.81
CA ILE A 382 -10.67 -5.32 12.09
C ILE A 382 -10.85 -5.48 10.58
N PHE A 383 -10.63 -6.70 10.07
CA PHE A 383 -10.59 -7.01 8.65
C PHE A 383 -11.69 -7.98 8.25
N TYR A 384 -12.10 -7.91 6.98
CA TYR A 384 -12.99 -8.90 6.41
C TYR A 384 -12.32 -10.28 6.29
N PRO A 385 -13.09 -11.38 6.33
CA PRO A 385 -12.55 -12.73 6.32
C PRO A 385 -11.56 -13.03 5.18
N ASP A 386 -11.78 -12.47 3.99
CA ASP A 386 -10.90 -12.67 2.82
C ASP A 386 -9.51 -12.06 3.03
N ALA A 387 -9.43 -10.87 3.64
CA ALA A 387 -8.15 -10.25 3.98
C ALA A 387 -7.43 -11.00 5.11
N VAL A 388 -8.17 -11.57 6.07
CA VAL A 388 -7.59 -12.41 7.14
C VAL A 388 -7.03 -13.71 6.56
N GLU A 389 -7.81 -14.41 5.75
CA GLU A 389 -7.40 -15.64 5.06
C GLU A 389 -6.13 -15.41 4.24
N GLU A 390 -6.13 -14.42 3.35
CA GLU A 390 -4.97 -14.10 2.52
C GLU A 390 -3.73 -13.81 3.36
N TRP A 391 -3.87 -12.97 4.40
CA TRP A 391 -2.72 -12.62 5.23
C TRP A 391 -2.15 -13.86 5.92
N LEU A 392 -2.99 -14.72 6.49
CA LEU A 392 -2.56 -15.97 7.14
C LEU A 392 -1.91 -16.94 6.14
N GLU A 393 -2.46 -17.08 4.93
CA GLU A 393 -1.91 -17.92 3.86
C GLU A 393 -0.50 -17.50 3.45
N GLU A 394 -0.27 -16.19 3.28
CA GLU A 394 1.03 -15.69 2.87
C GLU A 394 2.05 -15.69 4.03
N ASN A 395 1.59 -15.36 5.24
CA ASN A 395 2.48 -15.01 6.35
C ASN A 395 2.68 -16.12 7.38
N THR A 396 1.78 -17.10 7.46
CA THR A 396 1.81 -18.10 8.55
C THR A 396 1.91 -19.52 8.02
N HIS A 397 1.05 -19.88 7.06
CA HIS A 397 0.93 -21.26 6.58
C HIS A 397 2.24 -21.86 6.05
N PRO A 398 3.09 -21.16 5.27
CA PRO A 398 4.31 -21.75 4.72
C PRO A 398 5.28 -22.22 5.80
N THR A 399 5.41 -21.45 6.88
CA THR A 399 6.31 -21.80 8.00
C THR A 399 5.76 -22.96 8.82
N ILE A 400 4.46 -22.96 9.11
CA ILE A 400 3.80 -24.04 9.87
C ILE A 400 3.84 -25.35 9.09
N GLN A 401 3.59 -25.32 7.78
CA GLN A 401 3.63 -26.50 6.92
C GLN A 401 5.01 -27.16 6.93
N LYS A 402 6.10 -26.37 6.93
CA LYS A 402 7.47 -26.91 7.07
C LYS A 402 7.65 -27.64 8.41
N LEU A 403 7.13 -27.07 9.49
CA LEU A 403 7.24 -27.65 10.84
C LEU A 403 6.38 -28.92 10.98
N GLN A 404 5.17 -28.92 10.44
CA GLN A 404 4.30 -30.09 10.36
C GLN A 404 4.95 -31.20 9.53
N GLN A 405 5.56 -30.86 8.39
CA GLN A 405 6.27 -31.82 7.55
C GLN A 405 7.45 -32.45 8.28
N LEU A 406 8.23 -31.68 9.06
CA LEU A 406 9.32 -32.23 9.89
C LEU A 406 8.80 -33.30 10.84
N LEU A 407 7.68 -33.05 11.53
CA LEU A 407 7.08 -34.01 12.46
C LEU A 407 6.52 -35.24 11.74
N GLN A 408 5.85 -35.06 10.60
CA GLN A 408 5.34 -36.17 9.78
C GLN A 408 6.48 -37.06 9.27
N ASP A 409 7.57 -36.46 8.80
CA ASP A 409 8.75 -37.20 8.36
C ASP A 409 9.35 -37.99 9.54
N LEU A 410 9.37 -37.40 10.73
CA LEU A 410 9.90 -38.02 11.93
C LEU A 410 9.07 -39.25 12.34
N ASP A 411 7.74 -39.11 12.37
CA ASP A 411 6.82 -40.21 12.65
C ASP A 411 6.97 -41.34 11.61
N ALA A 412 7.11 -40.99 10.33
CA ALA A 412 7.34 -41.96 9.26
C ALA A 412 8.68 -42.70 9.41
N ALA A 413 9.73 -42.02 9.88
CA ALA A 413 11.04 -42.61 10.12
C ALA A 413 11.06 -43.51 11.38
N ILE A 414 10.28 -43.17 12.40
CA ILE A 414 10.07 -44.00 13.61
C ILE A 414 9.32 -45.27 13.24
N ALA A 415 8.22 -45.13 12.47
CA ALA A 415 7.43 -46.27 12.01
C ALA A 415 8.22 -47.22 11.11
N ALA A 416 9.19 -46.71 10.32
CA ALA A 416 10.04 -47.54 9.47
C ALA A 416 11.12 -48.34 10.23
N GLN A 417 11.32 -48.05 11.53
CA GLN A 417 12.25 -48.76 12.42
C GLN A 417 11.55 -49.75 13.36
N SER A 418 10.22 -49.70 13.39
CA SER A 418 9.35 -50.67 14.08
C SER A 418 9.07 -51.84 13.14
#